data_AF-A0A7Y0QY03-F1
#
_entry.id   AF-A0A7Y0QY03-F1
#
_cell.length_a   1.000
_cell.length_b   1.000
_cell.length_c   1.000
_cell.angle_alpha   90.00
_cell.angle_beta   90.00
_cell.angle_gamma   90.00
#
_symmetry.space_group_name_H-M   'P 1'
#
loop_
_entity.id
_entity.type
_entity.pdbx_description
1 polymer ?
#
loop_
_entity_poly.entity_id
_entity_poly.type
_entity_poly.pdbx_seq_one_letter_code
_entity_poly.pdbx_strand_id
1 'polypeptide(L)'
;MRLFYYARVFFISIEFATLLLAYFIYANFSNTIVEVFHGIKLNEEAVKWVIAYPISITAWVFKEGITVLFPDERSSEALHKWPDYWKLKAHFNVGIAYAIIFGLTSSIVWLLNIVNTVSGAWLFGTCAAVLSINAFSFYIAKIQIKSALLHLNDDK
;
A
#
# COMPACT_ATOMS: atom_id res chain seq x y z
N MET A 1 15.77 9.44 17.63
CA MET A 1 15.08 8.22 18.11
C MET A 1 13.78 7.91 17.37
N ARG A 2 12.86 8.88 17.13
CA ARG A 2 11.64 8.62 16.35
C ARG A 2 11.88 8.36 14.86
N LEU A 3 12.82 9.07 14.22
CA LEU A 3 13.16 8.84 12.80
C LEU A 3 13.60 7.39 12.50
N PHE A 4 14.39 6.79 13.39
CA PHE A 4 14.79 5.38 13.29
C PHE A 4 13.59 4.43 13.36
N TYR A 5 12.57 4.76 14.13
CA TYR A 5 11.34 3.97 14.17
C TYR A 5 10.58 4.07 12.85
N TYR A 6 10.44 5.26 12.26
CA TYR A 6 9.84 5.43 10.93
C TYR A 6 10.60 4.65 9.85
N ALA A 7 11.94 4.75 9.85
CA ALA A 7 12.78 3.98 8.93
C ALA A 7 12.62 2.47 9.14
N ARG A 8 12.60 2.00 10.39
CA ARG A 8 12.34 0.60 10.72
C ARG A 8 10.98 0.14 10.20
N VAL A 9 9.93 0.93 10.42
CA VAL A 9 8.57 0.61 9.95
C VAL A 9 8.52 0.58 8.43
N PHE A 10 9.24 1.46 7.74
CA PHE A 10 9.34 1.42 6.28
C PHE A 10 10.07 0.15 5.81
N PHE A 11 11.32 -0.05 6.22
CA PHE A 11 12.17 -1.14 5.70
C PHE A 11 11.80 -2.53 6.22
N ILE A 12 11.19 -2.63 7.40
CA ILE A 12 10.75 -3.90 8.00
C ILE A 12 9.22 -3.92 7.95
N SER A 13 8.70 -4.03 6.73
CA SER A 13 7.28 -4.11 6.41
C SER A 13 7.01 -5.19 5.37
N ILE A 14 5.76 -5.65 5.29
CA ILE A 14 5.35 -6.63 4.26
C ILE A 14 5.36 -5.99 2.87
N GLU A 15 5.09 -4.69 2.79
CA GLU A 15 5.16 -3.86 1.60
C GLU A 15 6.60 -3.83 1.05
N PHE A 16 7.59 -3.55 1.90
CA PHE A 16 8.99 -3.57 1.50
C PHE A 16 9.48 -4.98 1.15
N ALA A 17 9.08 -5.99 1.92
CA ALA A 17 9.40 -7.38 1.62
C ALA A 17 8.88 -7.80 0.24
N THR A 18 7.67 -7.38 -0.12
CA THR A 18 7.08 -7.64 -1.44
C THR A 18 7.86 -6.94 -2.54
N LEU A 19 8.29 -5.69 -2.32
CA LEU A 19 9.14 -4.98 -3.27
C LEU A 19 10.48 -5.70 -3.48
N LEU A 20 11.13 -6.14 -2.41
CA LEU A 20 12.39 -6.91 -2.50
C LEU A 20 12.18 -8.25 -3.22
N LEU A 21 11.08 -8.95 -2.94
CA LEU A 21 10.74 -10.19 -3.61
C LEU A 21 10.52 -9.98 -5.11
N ALA A 22 9.77 -8.95 -5.49
CA ALA A 22 9.56 -8.61 -6.89
C ALA A 22 10.86 -8.23 -7.61
N TYR A 23 11.74 -7.48 -6.93
CA TYR A 23 13.08 -7.19 -7.45
C TYR A 23 13.92 -8.46 -7.62
N PHE A 24 13.93 -9.34 -6.62
CA PHE A 24 14.67 -10.60 -6.66
C PHE A 24 14.18 -11.51 -7.79
N ILE A 25 12.86 -11.61 -7.98
CA ILE A 25 12.26 -12.38 -9.07
C ILE A 25 12.70 -11.79 -10.42
N TYR A 26 12.61 -10.47 -10.58
CA TYR A 26 13.04 -9.83 -11.83
C TYR A 26 14.53 -10.02 -12.11
N ALA A 27 15.38 -9.90 -11.10
CA ALA A 27 16.83 -10.00 -11.26
C ALA A 27 17.29 -11.43 -11.65
N ASN A 28 16.62 -12.47 -11.15
CA ASN A 28 17.03 -13.86 -11.38
C ASN A 28 16.25 -14.54 -12.52
N PHE A 29 15.04 -14.06 -12.83
CA PHE A 29 14.12 -14.71 -13.79
C PHE A 29 13.66 -13.75 -14.90
N SER A 30 14.43 -12.70 -15.20
CA SER A 30 14.09 -11.71 -16.23
C SER A 30 13.76 -12.35 -17.59
N ASN A 31 14.53 -13.34 -18.03
CA ASN A 31 14.30 -14.05 -19.30
C ASN A 31 12.94 -14.74 -19.31
N THR A 32 12.59 -15.46 -18.24
CA THR A 32 11.28 -16.12 -18.10
C THR A 32 10.14 -15.11 -18.08
N ILE A 33 10.33 -13.95 -17.43
CA ILE A 33 9.33 -12.88 -17.41
C ILE A 33 9.11 -12.32 -18.83
N VAL A 34 10.18 -12.12 -19.61
CA VAL A 34 10.08 -11.67 -21.00
C VAL A 34 9.32 -12.69 -21.86
N GLU A 35 9.64 -13.99 -21.72
CA GLU A 35 8.94 -15.06 -22.43
C GLU A 35 7.45 -15.10 -22.10
N VAL A 36 7.10 -15.04 -20.80
CA VAL A 36 5.70 -14.98 -20.35
C VAL A 36 5.02 -13.73 -20.91
N PHE A 37 5.68 -12.58 -20.88
CA PHE A 37 5.10 -11.32 -21.36
C PHE A 37 4.83 -11.36 -22.87
N HIS A 38 5.76 -11.89 -23.68
CA HIS A 38 5.54 -12.06 -25.12
C HIS A 38 4.39 -13.03 -25.45
N GLY A 39 4.11 -13.99 -24.56
CA GLY A 39 2.96 -14.88 -24.67
C GLY A 39 1.61 -14.21 -24.38
N ILE A 40 1.60 -13.05 -23.71
CA ILE A 40 0.38 -12.34 -23.33
C ILE A 40 0.03 -11.33 -24.42
N LYS A 41 -1.12 -11.51 -25.07
CA LYS A 41 -1.72 -10.46 -25.92
C LYS A 41 -2.43 -9.44 -25.04
N LEU A 42 -1.78 -8.31 -24.79
CA LEU A 42 -2.40 -7.19 -24.08
C LEU A 42 -3.51 -6.57 -24.94
N ASN A 43 -4.70 -6.45 -24.36
CA ASN A 43 -5.79 -5.69 -24.96
C ASN A 43 -5.49 -4.19 -24.76
N GLU A 44 -5.27 -3.47 -25.85
CA GLU A 44 -4.99 -2.02 -25.83
C GLU A 44 -6.06 -1.21 -25.09
N GLU A 45 -7.33 -1.63 -25.19
CA GLU A 45 -8.43 -0.98 -24.48
C GLU A 45 -8.33 -1.20 -22.97
N ALA A 46 -7.93 -2.40 -22.54
CA ALA A 46 -7.71 -2.68 -21.12
C ALA A 46 -6.53 -1.88 -20.55
N VAL A 47 -5.45 -1.70 -21.33
CA VAL A 47 -4.27 -0.91 -20.92
C VAL A 47 -4.64 0.57 -20.71
N LYS A 48 -5.59 1.11 -21.48
CA LYS A 48 -6.08 2.50 -21.27
C LYS A 48 -6.72 2.68 -19.89
N TRP A 49 -7.39 1.66 -19.38
CA TRP A 49 -8.11 1.74 -18.10
C TRP A 49 -7.35 1.16 -16.91
N VAL A 50 -6.20 0.51 -17.14
CA VAL A 50 -5.45 -0.17 -16.07
C VAL A 50 -5.02 0.77 -14.93
N ILE A 51 -4.83 2.06 -15.24
CA ILE A 51 -4.46 3.08 -14.24
C ILE A 51 -5.55 3.35 -13.21
N ALA A 52 -6.81 3.07 -13.54
CA ALA A 52 -7.92 3.21 -12.59
C ALA A 52 -7.66 2.36 -11.33
N TYR A 53 -7.03 1.19 -11.47
CA TYR A 53 -6.75 0.30 -10.35
C TYR A 53 -5.86 0.92 -9.26
N PRO A 54 -4.59 1.32 -9.52
CA PRO A 54 -3.75 1.91 -8.49
C PRO A 54 -4.28 3.26 -7.99
N ILE A 55 -4.96 4.05 -8.84
CA ILE A 55 -5.59 5.31 -8.42
C ILE A 55 -6.73 5.05 -7.43
N SER A 56 -7.63 4.12 -7.73
CA SER A 56 -8.76 3.78 -6.87
C SER A 56 -8.29 3.23 -5.52
N ILE A 57 -7.27 2.37 -5.52
CA ILE A 57 -6.69 1.85 -4.26
C ILE A 57 -6.06 2.98 -3.45
N THR A 58 -5.30 3.86 -4.09
CA THR A 58 -4.67 5.00 -3.40
C THR A 58 -5.74 5.92 -2.79
N ALA A 59 -6.77 6.27 -3.55
CA ALA A 59 -7.89 7.09 -3.06
C ALA A 59 -8.64 6.40 -1.91
N TRP A 60 -8.85 5.09 -1.99
CA TRP A 60 -9.46 4.30 -0.92
C TRP A 60 -8.61 4.32 0.35
N VAL A 61 -7.29 4.15 0.25
CA VAL A 61 -6.37 4.21 1.39
C VAL A 61 -6.42 5.58 2.06
N PHE A 62 -6.49 6.67 1.30
CA PHE A 62 -6.64 8.01 1.89
C PHE A 62 -7.97 8.18 2.62
N LYS A 63 -9.08 7.75 1.99
CA LYS A 63 -10.42 7.89 2.58
C LYS A 63 -10.58 7.04 3.83
N GLU A 64 -10.28 5.74 3.72
CA GLU A 64 -10.52 4.78 4.78
C GLU A 64 -9.40 4.77 5.82
N GLY A 65 -8.19 5.11 5.45
CA GLY A 65 -7.06 5.21 6.37
C GLY A 65 -7.32 6.22 7.49
N ILE A 66 -7.94 7.37 7.20
CA ILE A 66 -8.24 8.37 8.24
C ILE A 66 -9.06 7.77 9.38
N THR A 67 -9.96 6.82 9.08
CA THR A 67 -10.80 6.16 10.10
C THR A 67 -10.02 5.27 11.06
N VAL A 68 -8.77 4.91 10.74
CA VAL A 68 -7.85 4.18 11.64
C VAL A 68 -7.36 5.09 12.78
N LEU A 69 -7.11 6.37 12.48
CA LEU A 69 -6.69 7.36 13.50
C LEU A 69 -7.86 8.07 14.17
N PHE A 70 -9.00 8.15 13.48
CA PHE A 70 -10.20 8.85 13.93
C PHE A 70 -11.45 7.97 13.70
N PRO A 71 -11.70 6.95 14.54
CA PRO A 71 -12.83 6.05 14.37
C PRO A 71 -14.19 6.68 14.70
N ASP A 72 -14.29 7.38 15.85
CA ASP A 72 -15.45 8.17 16.33
C ASP A 72 -15.01 9.16 17.42
N GLU A 73 -15.81 10.19 17.73
CA GLU A 73 -15.40 11.28 18.65
C GLU A 73 -14.99 10.79 20.04
N ARG A 74 -15.72 9.82 20.61
CA ARG A 74 -15.42 9.27 21.95
C ARG A 74 -14.21 8.34 21.94
N SER A 75 -14.15 7.43 20.99
CA SER A 75 -13.03 6.48 20.91
C SER A 75 -11.73 7.14 20.45
N SER A 76 -11.82 8.24 19.68
CA SER A 76 -10.67 9.05 19.27
C SER A 76 -9.96 9.65 20.49
N GLU A 77 -10.69 10.16 21.48
CA GLU A 77 -10.06 10.69 22.70
C GLU A 77 -9.32 9.58 23.48
N ALA A 78 -9.93 8.40 23.59
CA ALA A 78 -9.29 7.23 24.21
C ALA A 78 -8.04 6.79 23.45
N LEU A 79 -8.11 6.76 22.12
CA LEU A 79 -7.00 6.36 21.25
C LEU A 79 -5.82 7.37 21.33
N HIS A 80 -6.10 8.67 21.39
CA HIS A 80 -5.07 9.71 21.50
C HIS A 80 -4.39 9.74 22.88
N LYS A 81 -5.07 9.27 23.93
CA LYS A 81 -4.50 9.11 25.27
C LYS A 81 -3.66 7.83 25.41
N TRP A 82 -3.70 6.92 24.44
CA TRP A 82 -2.92 5.68 24.48
C TRP A 82 -1.41 5.99 24.45
N PRO A 83 -0.58 5.50 25.41
CA PRO A 83 0.83 5.87 25.51
C PRO A 83 1.64 5.60 24.23
N ASP A 84 1.23 4.60 23.45
CA ASP A 84 1.87 4.18 22.22
C ASP A 84 1.18 4.68 20.94
N TYR A 85 0.24 5.63 21.03
CA TYR A 85 -0.43 6.25 19.89
C TYR A 85 0.54 6.75 18.81
N TRP A 86 1.70 7.28 19.22
CA TRP A 86 2.72 7.77 18.29
C TRP A 86 3.29 6.67 17.38
N LYS A 87 3.32 5.41 17.84
CA LYS A 87 3.74 4.24 17.03
C LYS A 87 2.69 3.93 15.98
N LEU A 88 1.41 3.95 16.35
CA LEU A 88 0.30 3.78 15.42
C LEU A 88 0.31 4.88 14.34
N LYS A 89 0.49 6.14 14.75
CA LYS A 89 0.62 7.27 13.83
C LYS A 89 1.82 7.11 12.88
N ALA A 90 2.93 6.54 13.34
CA ALA A 90 4.08 6.25 12.49
C ALA A 90 3.77 5.19 11.43
N HIS A 91 3.12 4.08 11.81
CA HIS A 91 2.65 3.05 10.87
C HIS A 91 1.66 3.62 9.85
N PHE A 92 0.69 4.40 10.31
CA PHE A 92 -0.24 5.12 9.44
C PHE A 92 0.49 5.99 8.41
N ASN A 93 1.39 6.87 8.87
CA ASN A 93 2.13 7.77 8.00
C ASN A 93 2.99 7.03 6.97
N VAL A 94 3.63 5.93 7.37
CA VAL A 94 4.41 5.08 6.45
C VAL A 94 3.51 4.40 5.42
N GLY A 95 2.35 3.87 5.83
CA GLY A 95 1.37 3.30 4.91
C GLY A 95 0.86 4.33 3.89
N ILE A 96 0.58 5.57 4.32
CA ILE A 96 0.22 6.66 3.40
C ILE A 96 1.39 7.00 2.46
N ALA A 97 2.61 7.04 2.96
CA ALA A 97 3.79 7.27 2.12
C ALA A 97 3.94 6.19 1.04
N TYR A 98 3.70 4.92 1.37
CA TYR A 98 3.66 3.84 0.38
C TYR A 98 2.57 4.02 -0.67
N ALA A 99 1.36 4.41 -0.25
CA ALA A 99 0.27 4.68 -1.18
C ALA A 99 0.63 5.79 -2.17
N ILE A 100 1.25 6.87 -1.69
CA ILE A 100 1.71 7.98 -2.53
C ILE A 100 2.80 7.51 -3.49
N ILE A 101 3.88 6.88 -2.98
CA ILE A 101 5.04 6.50 -3.79
C ILE A 101 4.63 5.54 -4.90
N PHE A 102 3.88 4.49 -4.57
CA PHE A 102 3.50 3.48 -5.57
C PHE A 102 2.35 3.94 -6.46
N GLY A 103 1.43 4.75 -5.96
CA GLY A 103 0.38 5.39 -6.76
C GLY A 103 0.96 6.33 -7.82
N LEU A 104 1.91 7.19 -7.42
CA LEU A 104 2.62 8.08 -8.34
C LEU A 104 3.50 7.30 -9.33
N THR A 105 4.25 6.30 -8.85
CA THR A 105 5.10 5.49 -9.74
C THR A 105 4.26 4.78 -10.80
N SER A 106 3.14 4.15 -10.42
CA SER A 106 2.21 3.52 -11.36
C SER A 106 1.64 4.53 -12.36
N SER A 107 1.30 5.74 -11.88
CA SER A 107 0.81 6.84 -12.72
C SER A 107 1.85 7.30 -13.74
N ILE A 108 3.11 7.45 -13.34
CA ILE A 108 4.21 7.83 -14.23
C ILE A 108 4.46 6.76 -15.29
N VAL A 109 4.53 5.48 -14.87
CA VAL A 109 4.72 4.35 -15.79
C VAL A 109 3.61 4.28 -16.84
N TRP A 110 2.37 4.55 -16.43
CA TRP A 110 1.23 4.59 -17.35
C TRP A 110 1.24 5.84 -18.25
N LEU A 111 1.41 7.04 -17.68
CA LEU A 111 1.40 8.32 -18.42
C LEU A 111 2.48 8.38 -19.51
N LEU A 112 3.64 7.79 -19.25
CA LEU A 112 4.76 7.72 -20.20
C LEU A 112 4.64 6.53 -21.17
N ASN A 113 3.53 5.79 -21.17
CA ASN A 113 3.31 4.57 -21.94
C ASN A 113 4.38 3.47 -21.73
N ILE A 114 5.15 3.55 -20.63
CA ILE A 114 6.20 2.60 -20.29
C ILE A 114 5.61 1.23 -19.97
N VAL A 115 4.33 1.18 -19.53
CA VAL A 115 3.56 -0.04 -19.28
C VAL A 115 3.52 -1.03 -20.46
N ASN A 116 3.77 -0.58 -21.70
CA ASN A 116 3.83 -1.44 -22.88
C ASN A 116 5.17 -2.21 -23.02
N THR A 117 6.16 -1.89 -22.19
CA THR A 117 7.43 -2.60 -22.12
C THR A 117 7.39 -3.67 -21.02
N VAL A 118 8.19 -4.73 -21.15
CA VAL A 118 8.26 -5.80 -20.13
C VAL A 118 8.62 -5.23 -18.76
N SER A 119 9.65 -4.38 -18.69
CA SER A 119 10.11 -3.75 -17.45
C SER A 119 9.05 -2.81 -16.86
N GLY A 120 8.36 -2.04 -17.71
CA GLY A 120 7.29 -1.17 -17.28
C GLY A 120 6.06 -1.91 -16.77
N ALA A 121 5.61 -2.94 -17.47
CA ALA A 121 4.50 -3.78 -17.02
C ALA A 121 4.83 -4.49 -15.69
N TRP A 122 6.06 -4.99 -15.54
CA TRP A 122 6.54 -5.59 -14.30
C TRP A 122 6.54 -4.58 -13.15
N LEU A 123 7.08 -3.39 -13.37
CA LEU A 123 7.11 -2.31 -12.39
C LEU A 123 5.69 -1.89 -12.00
N PHE A 124 4.81 -1.68 -12.98
CA PHE A 124 3.40 -1.34 -12.74
C PHE A 124 2.69 -2.43 -11.92
N GLY A 125 2.83 -3.69 -12.31
CA GLY A 125 2.25 -4.83 -11.60
C GLY A 125 2.78 -4.96 -10.18
N THR A 126 4.08 -4.72 -9.97
CA THR A 126 4.70 -4.70 -8.65
C THR A 126 4.12 -3.58 -7.78
N CYS A 127 4.04 -2.35 -8.31
CA CYS A 127 3.45 -1.23 -7.57
C CYS A 127 1.98 -1.48 -7.23
N ALA A 128 1.21 -2.03 -8.17
CA ALA A 128 -0.19 -2.41 -7.96
C ALA A 128 -0.35 -3.49 -6.87
N ALA A 129 0.52 -4.49 -6.86
CA ALA A 129 0.54 -5.53 -5.83
C ALA A 129 0.88 -4.96 -4.44
N VAL A 130 1.91 -4.12 -4.34
CA VAL A 130 2.29 -3.51 -3.07
C VAL A 130 1.20 -2.55 -2.57
N LEU A 131 0.55 -1.78 -3.45
CA LEU A 131 -0.60 -0.96 -3.10
C LEU A 131 -1.76 -1.79 -2.54
N SER A 132 -2.01 -2.96 -3.11
CA SER A 132 -3.06 -3.86 -2.65
C SER A 132 -2.77 -4.42 -1.26
N ILE A 133 -1.52 -4.81 -1.01
CA ILE A 133 -1.05 -5.25 0.31
C ILE A 133 -1.20 -4.13 1.32
N ASN A 134 -0.76 -2.92 0.99
CA ASN A 134 -0.92 -1.75 1.84
C ASN A 134 -2.40 -1.47 2.17
N ALA A 135 -3.29 -1.50 1.18
CA ALA A 135 -4.72 -1.33 1.40
C ALA A 135 -5.31 -2.43 2.30
N PHE A 136 -4.85 -3.67 2.14
CA PHE A 136 -5.22 -4.77 3.03
C PHE A 136 -4.70 -4.55 4.46
N SER A 137 -3.46 -4.07 4.65
CA SER A 137 -2.91 -3.68 5.94
C SER A 137 -3.80 -2.63 6.63
N PHE A 138 -4.25 -1.60 5.90
CA PHE A 138 -5.19 -0.60 6.38
C PHE A 138 -6.55 -1.19 6.77
N TYR A 139 -7.08 -2.10 5.95
CA TYR A 139 -8.34 -2.79 6.23
C TYR A 139 -8.28 -3.58 7.54
N ILE A 140 -7.22 -4.38 7.73
CA ILE A 140 -7.00 -5.16 8.95
C ILE A 140 -6.80 -4.24 10.17
N ALA A 141 -5.99 -3.18 10.04
CA ALA A 141 -5.76 -2.22 11.12
C ALA A 141 -7.08 -1.55 11.56
N LYS A 142 -7.95 -1.19 10.61
CA LYS A 142 -9.26 -0.62 10.89
C LYS A 142 -10.14 -1.58 11.72
N ILE A 143 -10.16 -2.86 11.38
CA ILE A 143 -10.94 -3.87 12.12
C ILE A 143 -10.37 -4.04 13.53
N GLN A 144 -9.05 -4.19 13.65
CA GLN A 144 -8.39 -4.44 14.94
C GLN A 144 -8.56 -3.26 15.91
N ILE A 145 -8.42 -2.03 15.42
CA ILE A 145 -8.62 -0.83 16.25
C ILE A 145 -10.08 -0.72 16.69
N LYS A 146 -11.05 -0.91 15.79
CA LYS A 146 -12.46 -0.92 16.17
C LYS A 146 -12.76 -1.99 17.21
N SER A 147 -12.22 -3.20 17.03
CA SER A 147 -12.39 -4.30 17.99
C SER A 147 -11.79 -3.96 19.36
N ALA A 148 -10.59 -3.38 19.40
CA ALA A 148 -9.92 -3.00 20.64
C ALA A 148 -10.66 -1.87 21.39
N LEU A 149 -11.27 -0.94 20.64
CA LEU A 149 -12.01 0.18 21.21
C LEU A 149 -13.41 -0.21 21.70
N LEU A 150 -14.04 -1.26 21.13
CA LEU A 150 -15.34 -1.77 21.62
C LEU A 150 -15.26 -2.22 23.08
N HIS A 151 -14.20 -2.92 23.47
CA HIS A 151 -14.02 -3.39 24.85
C HIS A 151 -13.91 -2.23 25.86
N LEU A 152 -13.47 -1.06 25.44
CA LEU A 152 -13.39 0.13 26.30
C LEU A 152 -14.74 0.84 26.48
N ASN A 153 -15.72 0.57 25.62
CA ASN A 153 -17.08 1.10 25.75
C ASN A 153 -17.99 0.20 26.60
N ASP A 154 -17.71 -1.11 26.68
CA ASP A 154 -18.51 -2.07 27.46
C ASP A 154 -18.13 -2.09 28.96
N ASP A 155 -16.97 -1.55 29.34
CA ASP A 155 -16.50 -1.46 30.74
C ASP A 155 -17.07 -0.23 31.52
N LYS A 156 -18.19 0.34 31.06
CA LYS A 156 -18.95 1.41 31.74
C LYS A 156 -20.42 1.05 31.89
#